data_AF-Q4DQZ7-F1
#
_entry.id   AF-Q4DQZ7-F1
#
_cell.length_a   1.000
_cell.length_b   1.000
_cell.length_c   1.000
_cell.angle_alpha   90.00
_cell.angle_beta   90.00
_cell.angle_gamma   90.00
#
_symmetry.space_group_name_H-M   'P 1'
#
loop_
_entity.id
_entity.type
_entity.pdbx_description
1 polymer ?
#
loop_
_entity_poly.entity_id
_entity_poly.type
_entity_poly.pdbx_seq_one_letter_code
_entity_poly.pdbx_strand_id
1 'polypeptide(L)'
;MQPPQANPQLAGLPQRDAVVLAEKLQLITYDGFMHCARQCITHYGEDSLPYHPGEKSCLDRCISKVYNGLELSRQLKKEFEEKVKRGEMPYRWMKEMTAAAT
;
A
#
# COMPACT_ATOMS: atom_id res chain seq x y z
N MET A 1 3.18 30.66 -11.84
CA MET A 1 3.44 29.23 -11.52
C MET A 1 4.60 28.78 -12.39
N GLN A 2 5.67 28.24 -11.80
CA GLN A 2 6.79 27.72 -12.59
C GLN A 2 6.31 26.53 -13.45
N PRO A 3 6.79 26.40 -14.70
CA PRO A 3 6.45 25.26 -15.53
C PRO A 3 6.94 23.97 -14.87
N PRO A 4 6.15 22.89 -14.92
CA PRO A 4 6.52 21.61 -14.33
C PRO A 4 7.80 21.09 -15.02
N GLN A 5 8.90 21.05 -14.27
CA GLN A 5 10.18 20.54 -14.76
C GLN A 5 10.19 19.02 -14.72
N ALA A 6 10.42 18.39 -15.88
CA ALA A 6 10.47 16.94 -16.04
C ALA A 6 11.32 16.28 -14.94
N ASN A 7 10.70 15.39 -14.17
CA ASN A 7 11.37 14.72 -13.06
C ASN A 7 12.40 13.69 -13.59
N PRO A 8 13.71 13.89 -13.40
CA PRO A 8 14.74 13.02 -13.97
C PRO A 8 14.74 11.60 -13.39
N GLN A 9 14.07 11.36 -12.25
CA GLN A 9 13.99 10.04 -11.63
C GLN A 9 12.89 9.13 -12.23
N LEU A 10 11.96 9.68 -13.00
CA LEU A 10 10.80 8.96 -13.56
C LEU A 10 10.66 9.26 -15.05
N ALA A 11 11.67 8.84 -15.83
CA ALA A 11 11.68 9.03 -17.27
C ALA A 11 10.44 8.40 -17.93
N GLY A 12 9.71 9.18 -18.71
CA GLY A 12 8.53 8.73 -19.48
C GLY A 12 7.18 8.87 -18.77
N LEU A 13 7.15 9.27 -17.49
CA LEU A 13 5.89 9.55 -16.80
C LEU A 13 5.53 11.05 -16.93
N PRO A 14 4.31 11.41 -17.36
CA PRO A 14 3.85 12.79 -17.29
C PRO A 14 3.95 13.28 -15.84
N GLN A 15 4.41 14.51 -15.64
CA GLN A 15 4.64 15.05 -14.29
C GLN A 15 3.37 15.09 -13.44
N ARG A 16 2.21 15.28 -14.07
CA ARG A 16 0.90 15.15 -13.41
C ARG A 16 0.72 13.77 -12.77
N ASP A 17 1.07 12.72 -13.50
CA ASP A 17 0.91 11.34 -13.03
C ASP A 17 1.89 11.04 -11.89
N ALA A 18 3.10 11.60 -11.95
CA ALA A 18 4.08 11.48 -10.87
C ALA A 18 3.56 12.12 -9.57
N VAL A 19 2.93 13.30 -9.64
CA VAL A 19 2.33 13.98 -8.47
C VAL A 19 1.19 13.15 -7.90
N VAL A 20 0.28 12.66 -8.74
CA VAL A 20 -0.85 11.81 -8.30
C VAL A 20 -0.33 10.53 -7.63
N LEU A 21 0.74 9.94 -8.16
CA LEU A 21 1.32 8.73 -7.59
C LEU A 21 1.97 9.01 -6.22
N ALA A 22 2.68 10.12 -6.09
CA ALA A 22 3.28 10.55 -4.83
C ALA A 22 2.22 10.84 -3.76
N GLU A 23 1.13 11.52 -4.12
CA GLU A 23 0.01 11.80 -3.22
C GLU A 23 -0.66 10.51 -2.73
N LYS A 24 -0.91 9.56 -3.64
CA LYS A 24 -1.43 8.23 -3.26
C LYS A 24 -0.49 7.50 -2.32
N LEU A 25 0.82 7.53 -2.59
CA LEU A 25 1.80 6.89 -1.73
C LEU A 25 1.78 7.51 -0.32
N GLN A 26 1.75 8.84 -0.24
CA GLN A 26 1.67 9.57 1.01
C GLN A 26 0.41 9.24 1.80
N LEU A 27 -0.75 9.17 1.14
CA LEU A 27 -2.02 8.77 1.78
C LEU A 27 -1.94 7.35 2.35
N ILE A 28 -1.43 6.39 1.58
CA ILE A 28 -1.26 5.00 2.04
C ILE A 28 -0.30 4.93 3.24
N THR A 29 0.82 5.66 3.19
CA THR A 29 1.78 5.71 4.28
C THR A 29 1.18 6.35 5.53
N TYR A 30 0.47 7.47 5.37
CA TYR A 30 -0.16 8.17 6.48
C TYR A 30 -1.26 7.33 7.14
N ASP A 31 -2.17 6.76 6.35
CA ASP A 31 -3.24 5.92 6.87
C ASP A 31 -2.69 4.66 7.55
N GLY A 32 -1.64 4.06 6.96
CA GLY A 32 -0.93 2.93 7.57
C GLY A 32 -0.29 3.30 8.91
N PHE A 33 0.38 4.45 8.98
CA PHE A 33 0.96 4.95 10.23
C PHE A 33 -0.13 5.23 11.27
N MET A 34 -1.21 5.93 10.90
CA MET A 34 -2.31 6.27 11.80
C MET A 34 -3.04 5.02 12.31
N HIS A 35 -3.21 4.01 11.48
CA HIS A 35 -3.72 2.70 11.91
C HIS A 35 -2.83 2.11 13.00
N CYS A 36 -1.51 2.07 12.78
CA CYS A 36 -0.57 1.52 13.75
C CYS A 36 -0.48 2.36 15.03
N ALA A 37 -0.50 3.69 14.92
CA ALA A 37 -0.51 4.59 16.07
C ALA A 37 -1.73 4.34 16.96
N ARG A 38 -2.93 4.21 16.38
CA ARG A 38 -4.17 3.92 17.13
C ARG A 38 -4.15 2.57 17.85
N GLN A 39 -3.44 1.59 17.32
CA GLN A 39 -3.37 0.24 17.92
C GLN A 39 -2.26 0.12 18.96
N CYS A 40 -1.16 0.85 18.80
CA CYS A 40 0.06 0.65 19.58
C CYS A 40 0.32 1.73 20.64
N ILE A 41 -0.18 2.95 20.47
CA ILE A 41 0.04 4.05 21.40
C ILE A 41 -1.13 4.11 22.38
N THR A 42 -0.87 3.71 23.62
CA THR A 42 -1.89 3.62 24.68
C THR A 42 -1.57 4.50 25.89
N HIS A 43 -0.30 4.89 26.07
CA HIS A 43 0.14 5.77 27.14
C HIS A 43 0.18 7.21 26.62
N TYR A 44 -0.58 8.09 27.29
CA TYR A 44 -0.64 9.53 27.00
C TYR A 44 -0.17 10.36 28.22
N GLY A 45 0.90 9.92 28.89
CA GLY A 45 1.46 10.55 30.10
C GLY A 45 2.91 11.06 29.92
N GLU A 46 3.53 11.59 30.98
CA GLU A 46 4.91 12.12 30.88
C GLU A 46 5.94 11.06 30.46
N ASP A 47 5.70 9.78 30.78
CA ASP A 47 6.56 8.65 30.36
C ASP A 47 6.36 8.20 28.90
N SER A 48 5.45 8.85 28.15
CA SER A 48 5.10 8.45 26.78
C SER A 48 5.94 9.12 25.69
N LEU A 49 6.85 10.04 26.04
CA LEU A 49 7.68 10.75 25.05
C LEU A 49 9.15 10.25 25.07
N PRO A 50 9.72 9.80 23.93
CA PRO A 50 9.10 9.74 22.61
C PRO A 50 8.09 8.59 22.46
N TYR A 51 8.29 7.44 23.13
CA TYR A 51 7.38 6.30 23.23
C TYR A 51 7.77 5.42 24.40
N HIS A 52 6.83 4.72 25.04
CA HIS A 52 7.19 3.63 25.94
C HIS A 52 7.85 2.49 25.13
N PRO A 53 8.87 1.77 25.63
CA PRO A 53 9.60 0.76 24.84
C PRO A 53 8.71 -0.31 24.19
N GLY A 54 7.64 -0.71 24.89
CA GLY A 54 6.63 -1.64 24.36
C GLY A 54 5.86 -1.08 23.17
N GLU A 55 5.48 0.19 23.22
CA GLU A 55 4.70 0.86 22.17
C GLU A 55 5.52 1.05 20.91
N LYS A 56 6.78 1.46 21.05
CA LYS A 56 7.72 1.54 19.90
C LYS A 56 7.84 0.19 19.19
N SER A 57 8.03 -0.89 19.96
CA SER A 57 8.15 -2.22 19.38
C SER A 57 6.86 -2.70 18.69
N CYS A 58 5.70 -2.33 19.23
CA CYS A 58 4.41 -2.58 18.59
C CYS A 58 4.30 -1.80 17.28
N LEU A 59 4.63 -0.50 17.31
CA LEU A 59 4.55 0.40 16.16
C LEU A 59 5.44 -0.09 15.02
N ASP A 60 6.70 -0.41 15.30
CA ASP A 60 7.66 -0.92 14.30
C ASP A 60 7.16 -2.23 13.66
N ARG A 61 6.64 -3.16 14.48
CA ARG A 61 6.07 -4.43 13.97
C ARG A 61 4.81 -4.19 13.14
N CYS A 62 3.95 -3.28 13.56
CA CYS A 62 2.73 -2.95 12.83
C CYS A 62 3.06 -2.33 11.47
N ILE A 63 3.96 -1.34 11.42
CA ILE A 63 4.40 -0.69 10.18
C ILE A 63 5.01 -1.73 9.23
N SER A 64 5.85 -2.63 9.75
CA SER A 64 6.41 -3.71 8.94
C SER A 64 5.33 -4.64 8.37
N LYS A 65 4.30 -4.98 9.15
CA LYS A 65 3.16 -5.78 8.67
C LYS A 65 2.35 -5.05 7.58
N VAL A 66 2.09 -3.76 7.76
CA VAL A 66 1.37 -2.95 6.77
C VAL A 66 2.16 -2.89 5.46
N TYR A 67 3.46 -2.60 5.53
CA TYR A 67 4.34 -2.54 4.36
C TYR A 67 4.42 -3.90 3.64
N ASN A 68 4.69 -4.97 4.40
CA ASN A 68 4.78 -6.32 3.83
C ASN A 68 3.43 -6.79 3.27
N GLY A 69 2.32 -6.43 3.90
CA GLY A 69 0.97 -6.71 3.41
C GLY A 69 0.67 -5.97 2.10
N LEU A 70 1.09 -4.71 1.98
CA LEU A 70 0.99 -3.95 0.74
C LEU A 70 1.81 -4.62 -0.38
N GLU A 71 3.06 -5.01 -0.10
CA GLU A 71 3.90 -5.66 -1.11
C GLU A 71 3.34 -7.04 -1.52
N LEU A 72 2.83 -7.81 -0.56
CA LEU A 72 2.12 -9.06 -0.84
C LEU A 72 0.89 -8.82 -1.73
N SER A 73 0.09 -7.78 -1.44
CA SER A 73 -1.07 -7.44 -2.27
C SER A 73 -0.67 -7.10 -3.71
N ARG A 74 0.47 -6.43 -3.92
CA ARG A 74 1.00 -6.10 -5.25
C ARG A 74 1.43 -7.36 -5.99
N GLN A 75 2.08 -8.30 -5.30
CA GLN A 75 2.47 -9.58 -5.87
C GLN A 75 1.26 -10.41 -6.26
N LEU A 76 0.28 -10.58 -5.37
CA LEU A 76 -0.97 -11.31 -5.65
C LEU A 76 -1.73 -10.69 -6.82
N LYS A 77 -1.81 -9.36 -6.89
CA LYS A 77 -2.44 -8.67 -8.02
C LYS A 77 -1.73 -8.97 -9.35
N LYS A 78 -0.40 -8.90 -9.39
CA LYS A 78 0.37 -9.24 -10.59
C LYS A 78 0.18 -10.69 -11.00
N GLU A 79 0.24 -11.61 -10.04
CA GLU A 79 0.05 -13.03 -10.30
C GLU A 79 -1.36 -13.32 -10.84
N PHE A 80 -2.37 -12.66 -10.28
CA PHE A 80 -3.74 -12.70 -10.76
C PHE A 80 -3.85 -12.18 -12.21
N GLU A 81 -3.28 -11.01 -12.51
CA GLU A 81 -3.28 -10.44 -13.87
C GLU A 81 -2.60 -11.36 -14.88
N GLU A 82 -1.49 -12.00 -14.52
CA GLU A 82 -0.79 -12.96 -15.38
C GLU A 82 -1.61 -14.24 -15.61
N LYS A 83 -2.26 -14.78 -14.58
CA LYS A 83 -3.15 -15.95 -14.71
C LYS A 83 -4.34 -15.66 -15.64
N VAL A 84 -4.95 -14.50 -15.48
CA VAL A 84 -6.03 -14.05 -16.37
C VAL A 84 -5.56 -13.91 -17.82
N LYS A 85 -4.39 -13.31 -18.07
CA LYS A 85 -3.82 -13.21 -19.43
C LYS A 85 -3.55 -14.57 -20.07
N ARG A 86 -3.20 -15.58 -19.27
CA ARG A 86 -2.99 -16.96 -19.74
C ARG A 86 -4.30 -17.74 -19.97
N GLY A 87 -5.45 -17.16 -19.68
CA GLY A 87 -6.75 -17.83 -19.73
C GLY A 87 -6.99 -18.78 -18.55
N GLU A 88 -6.06 -18.86 -17.59
CA GLU A 88 -6.21 -19.63 -16.37
C GLU A 88 -6.94 -18.77 -15.34
N MET A 89 -8.26 -18.61 -15.49
CA MET A 89 -9.08 -17.92 -14.47
C MET A 89 -8.85 -18.60 -13.11
N PRO A 90 -8.22 -17.93 -12.13
CA PRO A 90 -7.64 -18.63 -10.97
C PRO A 90 -8.69 -19.10 -9.96
N TYR A 91 -9.83 -18.43 -9.91
CA TYR A 91 -10.89 -18.72 -8.95
C TYR A 91 -12.07 -19.43 -9.61
N ARG A 92 -12.58 -20.45 -8.94
CA ARG A 92 -13.68 -21.29 -9.41
C ARG A 92 -14.94 -20.47 -9.76
N TRP A 93 -15.32 -19.54 -8.89
CA TRP A 93 -16.47 -18.65 -9.13
C TRP A 93 -16.31 -17.80 -10.40
N MET A 94 -15.07 -17.44 -10.74
CA MET A 94 -14.77 -16.61 -11.91
C MET A 94 -14.88 -17.45 -13.20
N LYS A 95 -14.43 -18.71 -13.17
CA LYS A 95 -14.69 -19.69 -14.25
C LYS A 95 -16.19 -19.93 -14.45
N GLU A 96 -16.92 -20.11 -13.37
CA GLU A 96 -18.36 -20.37 -13.38
C GLU A 96 -19.14 -19.18 -13.97
N MET A 97 -18.77 -17.93 -13.64
CA MET A 97 -19.38 -16.73 -14.22
C MET A 97 -19.11 -16.60 -15.73
N THR A 98 -17.90 -16.89 -16.20
CA THR A 98 -17.60 -16.86 -17.64
C THR A 98 -18.25 -17.99 -18.42
N ALA A 99 -18.39 -19.18 -17.83
CA ALA A 99 -19.06 -20.32 -18.47
C ALA A 99 -20.58 -20.13 -18.55
N ALA A 100 -21.18 -19.38 -17.61
CA ALA A 100 -22.60 -19.05 -17.64
C ALA A 100 -22.97 -17.95 -18.66
N ALA A 101 -21.97 -17.27 -19.25
CA ALA A 101 -22.17 -16.18 -20.19
C ALA A 101 -22.09 -16.62 -21.67
N THR A 102 -21.83 -17.89 -21.95
CA THR A 102 -21.84 -18.54 -23.28
C THR A 102 -22.95 -19.58 -23.36
#